data_AF-A0A3A0A1X9-F1
#
_entry.id   AF-A0A3A0A1X9-F1
#
_cell.length_a   1.000
_cell.length_b   1.000
_cell.length_c   1.000
_cell.angle_alpha   90.00
_cell.angle_beta   90.00
_cell.angle_gamma   90.00
#
_symmetry.space_group_name_H-M   'P 1'
#
loop_
_entity.id
_entity.type
_entity.pdbx_description
1 polymer ?
#
loop_
_entity_poly.entity_id
_entity_poly.type
_entity_poly.pdbx_seq_one_letter_code
_entity_poly.pdbx_strand_id
1 'polypeptide(L)'
;MSETHAATPDHHEPGLYEIRIKGHLADRWAEWFEGLTITREDNGETLLSGPVVDQAALHGLLKKVRDLGLPLLSVMQVDPRQAKGPDAGSGTDDHHSKKETNT
;
A
#
# COMPACT_ATOMS: atom_id res chain seq x y z
N MET A 1 19.00 0.59 34.07
CA MET A 1 17.96 1.13 33.16
C MET A 1 18.49 0.88 31.77
N SER A 2 17.99 -0.15 31.09
CA SER A 2 18.47 -0.54 29.76
C SER A 2 17.51 0.05 28.75
N GLU A 3 17.96 1.06 28.02
CA GLU A 3 17.30 1.50 26.80
C GLU A 3 17.48 0.38 25.77
N THR A 4 16.45 -0.44 25.61
CA THR A 4 16.33 -1.41 24.53
C THR A 4 16.40 -0.63 23.23
N HIS A 5 17.51 -0.77 22.50
CA HIS A 5 17.63 -0.35 21.11
C HIS A 5 16.42 -0.89 20.36
N ALA A 6 15.51 0.00 19.93
CA ALA A 6 14.49 -0.34 18.97
C ALA A 6 15.23 -0.78 17.71
N ALA A 7 15.16 -2.09 17.41
CA ALA A 7 15.72 -2.64 16.19
C ALA A 7 15.20 -1.80 15.03
N THR A 8 16.10 -1.11 14.33
CA THR A 8 15.81 -0.56 13.01
C THR A 8 15.25 -1.71 12.19
N PRO A 9 14.03 -1.63 11.63
CA PRO A 9 13.51 -2.68 10.78
C PRO A 9 14.58 -2.94 9.72
N ASP A 10 15.08 -4.17 9.70
CA ASP A 10 16.17 -4.55 8.82
C ASP A 10 15.69 -4.26 7.40
N HIS A 11 16.29 -3.26 6.75
CA HIS A 11 15.74 -2.70 5.52
C HIS A 11 15.68 -3.73 4.38
N HIS A 12 16.30 -4.90 4.56
CA HIS A 12 16.32 -6.02 3.64
C HIS A 12 15.18 -7.03 3.82
N GLU A 13 14.21 -6.81 4.71
CA GLU A 13 13.10 -7.75 4.85
C GLU A 13 12.09 -7.66 3.68
N PRO A 14 11.56 -8.82 3.23
CA PRO A 14 10.47 -8.86 2.27
C PRO A 14 9.25 -8.07 2.75
N GLY A 15 8.64 -7.28 1.86
CA GLY A 15 7.48 -6.46 2.19
C GLY A 15 6.46 -6.44 1.06
N LEU A 16 5.20 -6.15 1.39
CA LEU A 16 4.20 -5.80 0.38
C LEU A 16 4.37 -4.32 0.04
N TYR A 17 4.41 -4.00 -1.25
CA TYR A 17 4.54 -2.63 -1.72
C TYR A 17 3.40 -2.27 -2.65
N GLU A 18 3.04 -0.99 -2.60
CA GLU A 18 2.20 -0.30 -3.56
C GLU A 18 3.01 0.80 -4.23
N ILE A 19 3.08 0.75 -5.55
CA ILE A 19 3.80 1.71 -6.38
C ILE A 19 2.80 2.33 -7.35
N ARG A 20 2.58 3.65 -7.24
CA ARG A 20 1.69 4.39 -8.12
C ARG A 20 2.49 5.13 -9.18
N ILE A 21 2.06 5.01 -10.43
CA ILE A 21 2.68 5.69 -11.57
C ILE A 21 1.63 6.42 -12.41
N LYS A 22 2.04 7.53 -13.02
CA LYS A 22 1.20 8.32 -13.92
C LYS A 22 1.08 7.61 -15.27
N GLY A 23 -0.15 7.55 -15.79
CA GLY A 23 -0.45 6.92 -17.07
C GLY A 23 -0.85 5.45 -16.91
N HIS A 24 -1.46 4.91 -17.96
CA HIS A 24 -1.79 3.49 -18.04
C HIS A 24 -0.62 2.70 -18.61
N LEU A 25 -0.12 1.75 -17.82
CA LEU A 25 0.91 0.82 -18.28
C LEU A 25 0.33 -0.08 -19.36
N ALA A 26 0.92 -0.07 -20.56
CA ALA A 26 0.50 -0.91 -21.68
C ALA A 26 0.71 -2.41 -21.37
N ASP A 27 -0.19 -3.27 -21.86
CA ASP A 27 -0.20 -4.72 -21.55
C ASP A 27 1.13 -5.42 -21.87
N ARG A 28 1.82 -4.99 -22.93
CA ARG A 28 3.15 -5.52 -23.33
C ARG A 28 4.23 -5.41 -22.26
N TRP A 29 4.06 -4.52 -21.28
CA TRP A 29 5.01 -4.31 -20.20
C TRP A 29 4.59 -5.00 -18.89
N ALA A 30 3.41 -5.63 -18.85
CA ALA A 30 2.93 -6.32 -17.65
C ALA A 30 3.88 -7.46 -17.25
N GLU A 31 4.44 -8.17 -18.23
CA GLU A 31 5.46 -9.21 -18.06
C GLU A 31 6.77 -8.67 -17.45
N TRP A 32 7.01 -7.36 -17.45
CA TRP A 32 8.18 -6.81 -16.77
C TRP A 32 7.97 -6.66 -15.26
N PHE A 33 6.72 -6.70 -14.80
CA PHE A 33 6.34 -6.54 -13.40
C PHE A 33 5.77 -7.85 -12.83
N GLU A 34 6.34 -8.99 -13.24
CA GLU A 34 5.91 -10.31 -12.74
C GLU A 34 5.88 -10.36 -11.22
N GLY A 35 4.88 -11.05 -10.68
CA GLY A 35 4.65 -11.13 -9.23
C GLY A 35 3.92 -9.93 -8.64
N LEU A 36 3.69 -8.85 -9.41
CA LEU A 36 2.85 -7.73 -9.02
C LEU A 36 1.48 -7.80 -9.70
N THR A 37 0.46 -7.41 -8.95
CA THR A 37 -0.86 -7.07 -9.48
C THR A 37 -0.80 -5.69 -10.09
N ILE A 38 -1.31 -5.56 -11.32
CA ILE A 38 -1.35 -4.30 -12.06
C ILE A 38 -2.79 -3.87 -12.19
N THR A 39 -3.14 -2.77 -11.54
CA THR A 39 -4.48 -2.18 -11.57
C THR A 39 -4.43 -0.85 -12.31
N ARG A 40 -5.20 -0.73 -13.39
CA ARG A 40 -5.40 0.55 -14.08
C ARG A 40 -6.54 1.29 -13.40
N GLU A 41 -6.27 2.48 -12.91
CA GLU A 41 -7.28 3.32 -12.24
C GLU A 41 -7.92 4.28 -13.25
N ASP A 42 -9.19 4.63 -13.03
CA ASP A 42 -9.98 5.51 -13.91
C ASP A 42 -9.43 6.95 -13.96
N ASN A 43 -8.64 7.34 -12.96
CA ASN A 43 -7.94 8.63 -12.90
C ASN A 43 -6.73 8.73 -13.86
N GLY A 44 -6.46 7.68 -14.65
CA GLY A 44 -5.33 7.64 -15.56
C GLY A 44 -4.02 7.21 -14.91
N GLU A 45 -4.06 6.57 -13.74
CA GLU A 45 -2.89 6.05 -13.02
C GLU A 45 -2.82 4.52 -13.13
N THR A 46 -1.65 3.98 -12.84
CA THR A 46 -1.45 2.53 -12.66
C THR A 46 -0.93 2.28 -11.26
N LEU A 47 -1.59 1.38 -10.55
CA LEU A 47 -1.16 0.84 -9.27
C LEU A 47 -0.49 -0.52 -9.50
N LEU A 48 0.77 -0.64 -9.09
CA LEU A 48 1.49 -1.91 -9.02
C LEU A 48 1.53 -2.33 -7.55
N SER A 49 0.94 -3.47 -7.21
CA SER A 49 0.88 -3.97 -5.83
C SER A 49 1.34 -5.42 -5.72
N GLY A 50 2.14 -5.73 -4.70
CA GLY A 50 2.57 -7.11 -4.48
C GLY A 50 3.80 -7.26 -3.59
N PRO A 51 4.23 -8.51 -3.35
CA PRO A 51 5.40 -8.80 -2.55
C PRO A 51 6.68 -8.41 -3.27
N VAL A 52 7.59 -7.78 -2.53
CA VAL A 52 8.93 -7.44 -2.97
C VAL A 52 9.91 -8.09 -2.00
N VAL A 53 10.85 -8.87 -2.54
CA VAL A 53 11.70 -9.76 -1.76
C VAL A 53 12.78 -9.04 -0.96
N ASP A 54 13.24 -7.88 -1.43
CA ASP A 54 14.23 -7.02 -0.78
C ASP A 54 14.28 -5.61 -1.43
N GLN A 55 15.15 -4.72 -0.94
CA GLN A 55 15.33 -3.39 -1.54
C GLN A 55 15.91 -3.42 -2.95
N ALA A 56 16.75 -4.39 -3.29
CA ALA A 56 17.34 -4.45 -4.62
C ALA A 56 16.26 -4.74 -5.68
N ALA A 57 15.32 -5.64 -5.35
CA ALA A 57 14.13 -5.89 -6.15
C ALA A 57 13.25 -4.64 -6.25
N LEU A 58 13.00 -3.93 -5.14
CA LEU A 58 12.25 -2.67 -5.15
C LEU A 58 12.89 -1.63 -6.10
N HIS A 59 14.19 -1.40 -5.94
CA HIS A 59 14.93 -0.48 -6.81
C HIS A 59 14.95 -0.94 -8.27
N GLY A 60 14.96 -2.26 -8.52
CA GLY A 60 14.79 -2.83 -9.85
C GLY A 60 13.45 -2.47 -10.49
N LEU A 61 12.35 -2.50 -9.72
CA LEU A 61 11.02 -2.08 -10.18
C LEU A 61 11.00 -0.57 -10.50
N LEU A 62 11.55 0.27 -9.63
CA LEU A 62 11.62 1.73 -9.84
C LEU A 62 12.49 2.09 -11.05
N LYS A 63 13.56 1.33 -11.30
CA LYS A 63 14.36 1.49 -12.51
C LYS A 63 13.55 1.19 -13.77
N LYS A 64 12.73 0.12 -13.79
CA LYS A 64 11.84 -0.19 -14.92
C LYS A 64 10.85 0.95 -15.19
N VAL A 65 10.23 1.50 -14.14
CA VAL A 65 9.34 2.68 -14.26
C VAL A 65 10.05 3.86 -14.94
N ARG A 66 11.27 4.18 -14.48
CA ARG A 66 12.10 5.23 -15.08
C ARG A 66 12.46 4.94 -16.54
N ASP A 67 12.85 3.71 -16.85
CA ASP A 67 13.26 3.31 -18.20
C ASP A 67 12.07 3.34 -19.18
N LEU A 68 10.83 3.21 -18.69
CA LEU A 68 9.59 3.41 -19.46
C LEU A 68 9.19 4.90 -19.60
N GLY A 69 9.89 5.82 -18.93
CA GLY A 69 9.57 7.25 -18.94
C GLY A 69 8.27 7.61 -18.20
N LEU A 70 7.77 6.71 -17.34
CA LEU A 70 6.52 6.93 -16.59
C LEU A 70 6.83 7.70 -15.29
N PRO A 71 6.13 8.82 -15.00
CA PRO A 71 6.29 9.52 -13.74
C PRO A 71 5.88 8.65 -12.54
N LEU A 72 6.78 8.50 -11.58
CA LEU A 72 6.50 7.87 -10.29
C LEU A 72 5.72 8.85 -9.40
N LEU A 73 4.60 8.39 -8.83
CA LEU A 73 3.73 9.20 -7.98
C LEU A 73 3.93 8.88 -6.49
N SER A 74 3.95 7.59 -6.13
CA SER A 74 4.19 7.16 -4.75
C SER A 74 4.77 5.75 -4.68
N VAL A 75 5.46 5.48 -3.55
CA VAL A 75 5.92 4.16 -3.14
C VAL A 75 5.57 4.00 -1.67
N MET A 76 4.79 2.98 -1.34
CA MET A 76 4.34 2.70 0.03
C MET A 76 4.59 1.24 0.37
N GLN A 77 5.22 0.99 1.51
CA GLN A 77 5.21 -0.35 2.10
C GLN A 77 3.91 -0.51 2.87
N VAL A 78 3.13 -1.54 2.55
CA VAL A 78 1.85 -1.82 3.20
C VAL A 78 2.00 -3.02 4.13
N ASP A 79 1.39 -2.93 5.31
CA ASP A 79 1.25 -4.09 6.18
C ASP A 79 0.18 -5.01 5.57
N PRO A 80 0.46 -6.31 5.32
CA PRO A 80 -0.54 -7.27 4.84
C PRO A 80 -1.84 -7.29 5.65
N ARG A 81 -1.81 -6.88 6.92
CA ARG A 81 -2.99 -6.80 7.80
C ARG A 81 -3.89 -5.59 7.53
N GLN A 82 -3.37 -4.55 6.87
CA GLN A 82 -4.08 -3.30 6.58
C GLN A 82 -4.68 -3.29 5.15
N ALA A 83 -4.22 -4.19 4.26
CA ALA A 83 -4.67 -4.27 2.87
C ALA A 83 -6.10 -4.82 2.68
N LYS A 84 -6.80 -5.18 3.77
CA LYS A 84 -8.19 -5.64 3.75
C LYS A 84 -9.07 -4.67 4.55
N GLY A 85 -9.58 -3.63 3.90
CA GLY A 85 -10.78 -2.95 4.39
C GLY A 85 -11.93 -3.95 4.54
N PRO A 86 -12.82 -3.74 5.52
CA PRO A 86 -13.72 -2.61 5.39
C PRO A 86 -13.65 -1.64 6.57
N ASP A 87 -13.56 -0.36 6.20
CA ASP A 87 -14.26 0.70 6.90
C ASP A 87 -15.75 0.34 6.97
N ALA A 88 -16.18 -0.18 8.12
CA ALA A 88 -17.57 -0.35 8.50
C ALA A 88 -17.65 -0.20 10.02
N GLY A 89 -17.73 1.05 10.49
CA GLY A 89 -18.18 1.34 11.85
C GLY A 89 -17.63 2.61 12.49
N SER A 90 -17.70 3.76 11.81
CA SER A 90 -17.74 5.04 12.54
C SER A 90 -19.18 5.37 12.90
N GLY A 91 -19.47 5.33 14.20
CA GLY A 91 -20.44 6.18 14.88
C GLY A 91 -21.93 6.07 14.54
N THR A 92 -22.70 5.52 15.48
CA THR A 92 -23.84 6.30 16.00
C THR A 92 -23.65 6.53 17.49
N ASP A 93 -23.32 7.79 17.77
CA ASP A 93 -23.46 8.47 19.04
C ASP A 93 -24.97 8.53 19.34
N ASP A 94 -25.50 7.59 20.13
CA ASP A 94 -26.88 7.65 20.63
C ASP A 94 -26.89 8.19 22.06
N HIS A 95 -26.98 9.52 22.14
CA HIS A 95 -27.50 10.26 23.28
C HIS A 95 -28.86 9.70 23.70
N HIS A 96 -28.94 8.98 24.83
CA HIS A 96 -30.21 8.72 25.49
C HIS A 96 -30.27 9.39 26.87
N SER A 97 -30.62 10.68 26.86
CA SER A 97 -31.28 11.32 28.00
C SER A 97 -32.78 11.16 27.80
N LYS A 98 -33.38 10.14 28.42
CA LYS A 98 -34.79 10.20 28.84
C LYS A 98 -34.96 9.62 30.24
N LYS A 99 -35.66 10.42 31.02
CA LYS A 99 -36.15 10.21 32.37
C LYS A 99 -37.15 9.06 32.35
N GLU A 100 -37.09 8.16 33.32
CA GLU A 100 -38.27 7.42 33.78
C GLU A 100 -38.04 6.87 35.20
N THR A 101 -38.97 7.22 36.07
CA THR A 101 -39.13 6.82 37.47
C THR A 101 -39.57 5.37 37.58
N ASN A 102 -38.98 4.57 38.48
CA ASN A 102 -39.73 3.47 39.07
C ASN A 102 -39.20 3.00 40.44
N THR A 103 -40.17 2.95 41.38
CA THR A 103 -40.25 2.30 42.71
C THR A 103 -39.30 2.76 43.81
#